data_AF-A0A6L4ZC01-F1
#
_entry.id   AF-A0A6L4ZC01-F1
#
_cell.length_a   1.000
_cell.length_b   1.000
_cell.length_c   1.000
_cell.angle_alpha   90.00
_cell.angle_beta   90.00
_cell.angle_gamma   90.00
#
_symmetry.space_group_name_H-M   'P 1'
#
loop_
_entity.id
_entity.type
_entity.pdbx_description
1 polymer ?
#
loop_
_entity_poly.entity_id
_entity_poly.type
_entity_poly.pdbx_seq_one_letter_code
_entity_poly.pdbx_strand_id
1 'polypeptide(L)'
;EGKGRKTGLTKQIEEDLKVQVLKTPSELGYTQAIWDGKLVCKYISDTYSLTIAVRTAQDWMHKIGFTRQRPRYRFNKADQALNEQFKADVKKNSMNKRTMK
;
A
#
# COMPACT_ATOMS: atom_id res chain seq x y z
N GLU A 1 22.16 20.85 -13.78
CA GLU A 1 21.10 20.08 -13.09
C GLU A 1 19.98 19.76 -14.06
N GLY A 2 19.73 18.46 -14.32
CA GLY A 2 18.68 18.05 -15.25
C GLY A 2 17.30 18.18 -14.59
N LYS A 3 16.55 19.21 -14.96
CA LYS A 3 15.18 19.41 -14.47
C LYS A 3 14.30 18.33 -15.11
N GLY A 4 14.05 17.24 -14.36
CA GLY A 4 13.18 16.15 -14.80
C GLY A 4 11.78 16.62 -15.18
N ARG A 5 11.02 15.77 -15.86
CA ARG A 5 9.65 16.06 -16.30
C ARG A 5 8.81 16.55 -15.12
N LYS A 6 8.22 17.74 -15.26
CA LYS A 6 7.29 18.30 -14.26
C LYS A 6 6.16 17.30 -14.04
N THR A 7 6.00 16.87 -12.79
CA THR A 7 4.88 16.00 -12.42
C THR A 7 3.58 16.77 -12.54
N GLY A 8 2.53 16.17 -13.11
CA GLY A 8 1.18 16.76 -13.14
C GLY A 8 0.51 16.91 -11.77
N LEU A 9 1.21 16.53 -10.69
CA LEU A 9 0.78 16.74 -9.32
C LEU A 9 1.05 18.21 -8.94
N THR A 10 0.03 19.05 -9.11
CA THR A 10 0.05 20.39 -8.54
C THR A 10 -0.04 20.28 -7.01
N LYS A 11 0.63 21.17 -6.27
CA LYS A 11 0.57 21.20 -4.79
C LYS A 11 -0.88 21.18 -4.26
N GLN A 12 -1.79 21.84 -4.96
CA GLN A 12 -3.20 21.89 -4.60
C GLN A 12 -3.89 20.53 -4.69
N ILE A 13 -3.56 19.72 -5.71
CA ILE A 13 -4.08 18.35 -5.85
C ILE A 13 -3.48 17.46 -4.76
N GLU A 14 -2.22 17.67 -4.40
CA GLU A 14 -1.57 16.92 -3.31
C GLU A 14 -2.21 17.22 -1.94
N GLU A 15 -2.45 18.49 -1.63
CA GLU A 15 -3.10 18.92 -0.38
C GLU A 15 -4.53 18.39 -0.29
N ASP A 16 -5.31 18.51 -1.37
CA ASP A 16 -6.68 18.00 -1.40
C ASP A 16 -6.70 16.47 -1.26
N LEU A 17 -5.83 15.75 -1.97
CA LEU A 17 -5.71 14.30 -1.80
C LEU A 17 -5.38 13.93 -0.35
N LYS A 18 -4.49 14.66 0.34
CA LYS A 18 -4.21 14.39 1.77
C LYS A 18 -5.46 14.54 2.63
N VAL A 19 -6.28 15.56 2.39
CA VAL A 19 -7.51 15.81 3.16
C VAL A 19 -8.60 14.78 2.82
N GLN A 20 -8.85 14.51 1.55
CA GLN A 20 -9.90 13.58 1.13
C GLN A 20 -9.58 12.15 1.51
N VAL A 21 -8.30 11.79 1.50
CA VAL A 21 -7.90 10.42 1.80
C VAL A 21 -8.00 10.10 3.30
N LEU A 22 -8.04 11.11 4.17
CA LEU A 22 -8.43 10.91 5.59
C LEU A 22 -9.90 10.52 5.75
N LYS A 23 -10.75 10.88 4.77
CA LYS A 23 -12.15 10.50 4.73
C LYS A 23 -12.32 9.15 4.04
N THR A 24 -13.38 8.43 4.41
CA THR A 24 -13.71 7.20 3.71
C THR A 24 -14.29 7.52 2.33
N PRO A 25 -13.96 6.77 1.26
CA PRO A 25 -14.55 7.01 -0.05
C PRO A 25 -16.08 6.83 -0.05
N SER A 26 -16.62 6.12 0.94
CA SER A 26 -18.06 6.00 1.17
C SER A 26 -18.73 7.34 1.48
N GLU A 27 -18.05 8.26 2.17
CA GLU A 27 -18.57 9.62 2.42
C GLU A 27 -18.66 10.45 1.14
N LEU A 28 -17.84 10.11 0.15
CA LEU A 28 -17.82 10.73 -1.17
C LEU A 28 -18.80 10.06 -2.16
N GLY A 29 -19.62 9.11 -1.69
CA GLY A 29 -20.62 8.42 -2.51
C GLY A 29 -20.06 7.24 -3.32
N TYR A 30 -18.81 6.83 -3.08
CA TYR A 30 -18.26 5.64 -3.72
C TYR A 30 -18.62 4.36 -2.94
N THR A 31 -18.93 3.28 -3.67
CA THR A 31 -19.30 1.99 -3.06
C THR A 31 -18.14 1.26 -2.37
N GLN A 32 -16.90 1.72 -2.56
CA GLN A 32 -15.71 1.09 -2.00
C GLN A 32 -15.32 1.71 -0.66
N ALA A 33 -14.98 0.86 0.32
CA ALA A 33 -14.56 1.30 1.65
C ALA A 33 -13.11 1.82 1.71
N ILE A 34 -12.29 1.56 0.69
CA ILE A 34 -10.85 1.85 0.67
C ILE A 34 -10.49 2.58 -0.62
N TRP A 35 -9.55 3.51 -0.55
CA TRP A 35 -8.95 4.17 -1.70
C TRP A 35 -8.09 3.18 -2.53
N ASP A 36 -8.49 2.94 -3.77
CA ASP A 36 -7.69 2.24 -4.79
C ASP A 36 -7.20 3.21 -5.87
N GLY A 37 -6.14 2.87 -6.60
CA GLY A 37 -5.59 3.70 -7.67
C GLY A 37 -6.60 4.01 -8.78
N LYS A 38 -7.48 3.06 -9.11
CA LYS A 38 -8.58 3.31 -10.06
C LYS A 38 -9.62 4.28 -9.51
N LEU A 39 -9.88 4.22 -8.20
CA LEU A 39 -10.81 5.10 -7.53
C LEU A 39 -10.27 6.53 -7.50
N VAL A 40 -8.98 6.69 -7.19
CA VAL A 40 -8.28 7.98 -7.24
C VAL A 40 -8.28 8.56 -8.66
N CYS A 41 -8.04 7.75 -9.69
CA CYS A 41 -8.19 8.20 -11.09
C CYS A 41 -9.59 8.74 -11.38
N LYS A 42 -10.63 8.03 -10.92
CA LYS A 42 -12.02 8.47 -11.12
C LYS A 42 -12.29 9.77 -10.37
N TYR A 43 -11.92 9.86 -9.10
CA TYR A 43 -12.03 11.09 -8.30
C TYR A 43 -11.38 12.29 -9.00
N ILE A 44 -10.15 12.13 -9.49
CA ILE A 44 -9.42 13.21 -10.18
C ILE A 44 -10.07 13.57 -11.52
N SER A 45 -10.62 12.60 -12.24
CA SER A 45 -11.38 12.86 -13.45
C SER A 45 -12.66 13.62 -13.16
N ASP A 46 -13.38 13.27 -12.10
CA ASP A 46 -14.67 13.87 -11.74
C ASP A 46 -14.47 15.29 -11.18
N THR A 47 -13.47 15.50 -10.32
CA THR A 47 -13.22 16.79 -9.64
C THR A 47 -12.40 17.77 -10.47
N TYR A 48 -11.40 17.28 -11.21
CA TYR A 48 -10.44 18.13 -11.91
C TYR A 48 -10.47 17.97 -13.44
N SER A 49 -11.36 17.13 -13.98
CA SER A 49 -11.41 16.81 -15.43
C SER A 49 -10.06 16.35 -16.00
N LEU A 50 -9.20 15.77 -15.16
CA LEU A 50 -7.86 15.35 -15.52
C LEU A 50 -7.80 13.82 -15.62
N THR A 51 -7.46 13.32 -16.80
CA THR A 51 -7.25 11.88 -17.00
C THR A 51 -5.80 11.54 -16.68
N ILE A 52 -5.59 10.70 -15.65
CA ILE A 52 -4.28 10.18 -15.28
C ILE A 52 -4.23 8.66 -15.37
N ALA A 53 -3.04 8.12 -15.62
CA ALA A 53 -2.83 6.68 -15.57
C ALA A 53 -2.93 6.18 -14.12
N VAL A 54 -3.44 4.96 -13.95
CA VAL A 54 -3.56 4.30 -12.63
C VAL A 54 -2.23 4.27 -11.89
N ARG A 55 -1.11 4.06 -12.61
CA ARG A 55 0.23 4.06 -12.01
C ARG A 55 0.60 5.43 -11.44
N THR A 56 0.24 6.51 -12.12
CA THR A 56 0.45 7.88 -11.64
C THR A 56 -0.34 8.14 -10.36
N ALA A 57 -1.60 7.70 -10.31
CA ALA A 57 -2.41 7.78 -9.09
C ALA A 57 -1.79 7.00 -7.92
N GLN A 58 -1.30 5.79 -8.18
CA GLN A 58 -0.61 4.96 -7.17
C GLN A 58 0.69 5.62 -6.67
N ASP A 59 1.49 6.18 -7.57
CA ASP A 59 2.72 6.89 -7.19
C ASP A 59 2.40 8.14 -6.36
N TRP A 60 1.31 8.85 -6.65
CA TRP A 60 0.84 9.99 -5.85
C TRP A 60 0.38 9.54 -4.46
N MET A 61 -0.39 8.45 -4.37
CA MET A 61 -0.75 7.84 -3.09
C MET A 61 0.48 7.47 -2.26
N HIS A 62 1.49 6.85 -2.86
CA HIS A 62 2.73 6.53 -2.16
C HIS A 62 3.45 7.79 -1.65
N LYS A 63 3.47 8.88 -2.41
CA LYS A 63 4.09 10.15 -2.00
C LYS A 63 3.40 10.79 -0.80
N ILE A 64 2.08 10.68 -0.70
CA ILE A 64 1.31 11.20 0.45
C ILE A 64 1.36 10.27 1.67
N GLY A 65 2.11 9.16 1.61
CA GLY A 65 2.32 8.24 2.73
C GLY A 65 1.41 7.01 2.73
N PHE A 66 0.61 6.79 1.68
CA PHE A 66 -0.18 5.57 1.57
C PHE A 66 0.70 4.38 1.27
N THR A 67 0.39 3.27 1.93
CA THR A 67 1.02 1.98 1.66
C THR A 67 -0.03 1.02 1.16
N ARG A 68 0.37 0.21 0.18
CA ARG A 68 -0.48 -0.83 -0.37
C ARG A 68 -0.79 -1.88 0.69
N GLN A 69 -2.00 -1.83 1.24
CA GLN A 69 -2.48 -2.82 2.19
C GLN A 69 -2.63 -4.16 1.47
N ARG A 70 -1.91 -5.17 1.93
CA ARG A 70 -2.06 -6.54 1.45
C ARG A 70 -2.84 -7.35 2.48
N PRO A 71 -3.89 -8.09 2.08
CA PRO A 71 -4.53 -9.01 2.99
C PRO A 71 -3.48 -10.02 3.47
N ARG A 72 -3.18 -10.00 4.77
CA ARG A 72 -2.29 -10.98 5.38
C ARG A 72 -3.11 -12.23 5.65
N TYR A 73 -3.00 -13.21 4.76
CA TYR A 73 -3.64 -14.49 4.94
C TYR A 73 -3.14 -15.13 6.24
N ARG A 74 -4.05 -15.37 7.18
CA ARG A 74 -3.80 -16.18 8.38
C ARG A 74 -4.32 -17.59 8.09
N PHE A 75 -3.46 -18.59 8.25
CA PHE A 75 -3.88 -19.99 8.14
C PHE A 75 -4.72 -20.33 9.37
N ASN A 76 -6.03 -20.50 9.20
CA ASN A 76 -6.93 -20.85 10.31
C ASN A 76 -6.58 -22.20 10.97
N LYS A 77 -5.87 -23.10 10.25
CA LYS A 77 -5.43 -24.40 10.76
C LYS A 77 -4.00 -24.40 11.33
N ALA A 78 -3.31 -23.26 11.31
CA ALA A 78 -1.96 -23.18 11.82
C ALA A 78 -2.00 -23.13 13.35
N ASP A 79 -1.53 -24.19 13.98
CA ASP A 79 -1.26 -24.19 15.42
C ASP A 79 0.00 -23.35 15.69
N GLN A 80 -0.17 -22.28 16.47
CA GLN A 80 0.90 -21.35 16.78
C GLN A 80 1.99 -22.02 17.63
N ALA A 81 1.62 -22.94 18.52
CA ALA A 81 2.58 -23.63 19.38
C ALA A 81 3.50 -24.56 18.58
N LEU A 82 2.95 -25.34 17.65
CA LEU A 82 3.72 -26.19 16.74
C LEU A 82 4.66 -25.39 15.84
N ASN A 83 4.20 -24.22 15.37
CA ASN A 83 5.04 -23.33 14.55
C ASN A 83 6.21 -22.73 15.33
N GLU A 84 6.02 -22.38 16.60
CA GLU A 84 7.08 -21.85 17.45
C GLU A 84 8.10 -22.93 17.82
N GLN A 85 7.64 -24.14 18.13
CA GLN A 85 8.51 -25.31 18.35
C GLN A 85 9.35 -25.63 17.12
N PHE A 86 8.73 -25.70 15.93
CA PHE A 86 9.45 -25.92 14.67
C PHE A 86 10.51 -24.85 14.41
N LYS A 87 10.20 -23.56 14.64
CA LYS A 87 11.18 -22.47 14.50
C LYS A 87 12.37 -22.62 15.45
N ALA A 88 12.12 -23.04 16.70
CA ALA A 88 13.18 -23.26 17.68
C ALA A 88 14.07 -24.45 17.28
N ASP A 89 13.48 -25.55 16.84
CA ASP A 89 14.20 -26.76 16.42
C ASP A 89 15.04 -26.53 15.17
N VAL A 90 14.51 -25.84 14.17
CA VAL A 90 15.26 -25.46 12.96
C VAL A 90 16.45 -24.57 13.31
N LYS A 91 16.29 -23.60 14.22
CA LYS A 91 17.37 -22.71 14.66
C LYS A 91 18.47 -23.48 15.40
N LYS A 92 18.10 -24.45 16.23
CA LYS A 92 19.04 -25.32 16.97
C LYS A 92 19.86 -26.19 16.01
N ASN A 93 19.23 -26.76 14.97
CA ASN A 93 19.89 -27.63 14.00
C ASN A 93 20.85 -26.87 13.05
N SER A 94 20.57 -25.58 12.79
CA SER A 94 21.45 -24.66 12.03
C SER A 94 22.79 -24.41 12.75
N MET A 95 22.76 -24.23 14.08
CA MET A 95 23.96 -24.00 14.88
C MET A 95 24.82 -25.27 15.00
N ASN A 96 24.19 -26.45 15.00
CA ASN A 96 24.87 -27.74 15.15
C ASN A 96 25.65 -28.17 13.88
N LYS A 97 25.33 -27.62 12.71
CA LYS A 97 26.09 -27.86 11.47
C LYS A 97 27.40 -27.06 11.37
N ARG A 98 27.61 -26.04 12.21
CA ARG A 98 28.84 -25.22 12.21
C ARG A 98 29.98 -25.80 13.05
N THR A 99 29.72 -26.80 13.89
CA THR A 99 30.70 -27.42 14.80
C THR A 99 31.23 -28.77 14.31
N MET A 100 30.81 -29.26 13.15
CA MET A 100 31.45 -30.39 12.48
C MET A 100 32.26 -29.91 11.28
N LYS A 101 33.48 -29.44 11.53
CA LYS A 101 34.56 -29.41 10.53
C LYS A 101 35.91 -29.50 11.22
#